data_AF-A0A815QGK4-F1
#
_entry.id   AF-A0A815QGK4-F1
#
_cell.length_a   1.000
_cell.length_b   1.000
_cell.length_c   1.000
_cell.angle_alpha   90.00
_cell.angle_beta   90.00
_cell.angle_gamma   90.00
#
_symmetry.space_group_name_H-M   'P 1'
#
loop_
_entity.id
_entity.type
_entity.pdbx_description
1 polymer ?
#
loop_
_entity_poly.entity_id
_entity_poly.type
_entity_poly.pdbx_seq_one_letter_code
_entity_poly.pdbx_strand_id
1 'polypeptide(L)'
;MTPNFFNKINNYDSPLTQREKNAYKHDLTKTVAILFAFLSYLISFTFIGFNIYDKKSFNNSLAEFHRKTLPLAPQLNWIGPLWMIVYGAQLPWLLYGITTICRKTDNDYLYKYPRPIHPIQSLTFTAACWCNTLFVFLINNNSLPLALVYTVLGTMAVLFCLVTSVIHLHNYERELSTCNLYSGKTWRSLTSTYGRHSILEGKD
;
A
#
# COMPACT_ATOMS: atom_id res chain seq x y z
N MET A 1 54.12 36.51 -11.10
CA MET A 1 52.73 37.01 -11.18
C MET A 1 51.91 36.01 -11.97
N THR A 2 51.27 35.08 -11.29
CA THR A 2 50.38 34.08 -11.87
C THR A 2 48.94 34.59 -11.76
N PRO A 3 48.17 34.66 -12.86
CA PRO A 3 46.80 35.15 -12.80
C PRO A 3 45.91 34.12 -12.07
N ASN A 4 45.18 34.63 -11.08
CA ASN A 4 44.16 33.92 -10.31
C ASN A 4 43.03 33.40 -11.23
N PHE A 5 43.19 32.19 -11.76
CA PHE A 5 42.19 31.51 -12.57
C PHE A 5 41.09 30.81 -11.75
N PHE A 6 41.19 30.81 -10.41
CA PHE A 6 40.29 30.06 -9.55
C PHE A 6 39.07 30.83 -9.02
N ASN A 7 38.95 32.14 -9.28
CA ASN A 7 37.93 32.96 -8.60
C ASN A 7 36.66 33.21 -9.41
N LYS A 8 36.36 32.35 -10.39
CA LYS A 8 35.13 32.44 -11.19
C LYS A 8 34.40 31.10 -11.28
N ILE A 9 34.33 30.36 -10.17
CA ILE A 9 33.25 29.39 -9.98
C ILE A 9 32.02 30.21 -9.62
N ASN A 10 31.44 30.80 -10.65
CA ASN A 10 30.16 31.49 -10.57
C ASN A 10 29.15 30.53 -9.93
N ASN A 11 28.38 31.09 -8.98
CA ASN A 11 27.03 30.65 -8.64
C ASN A 11 26.21 30.47 -9.93
N TYR A 12 26.36 29.33 -10.59
CA TYR A 12 25.31 28.81 -11.43
C TYR A 12 24.31 28.17 -10.47
N ASP A 13 23.44 29.00 -9.91
CA ASP A 13 22.11 28.54 -9.51
C ASP A 13 21.45 28.01 -10.78
N SER A 14 21.74 26.75 -11.05
CA SER A 14 21.27 26.05 -12.23
C SER A 14 19.75 26.09 -12.20
N PRO A 15 19.07 26.50 -13.29
CA PRO A 15 17.61 26.46 -13.38
C PRO A 15 17.01 25.05 -13.22
N LEU A 16 17.85 24.00 -13.13
CA LEU A 16 17.46 22.67 -12.66
C LEU A 16 16.93 22.67 -11.22
N THR A 17 17.41 23.57 -10.36
CA THR A 17 17.08 23.56 -8.92
C THR A 17 15.60 23.86 -8.62
N GLN A 18 14.91 24.63 -9.45
CA GLN A 18 13.49 24.95 -9.20
C GLN A 18 12.54 23.88 -9.75
N ARG A 19 12.89 23.21 -10.85
CA ARG A 19 12.17 22.01 -11.33
C ARG A 19 12.36 20.83 -10.38
N GLU A 20 13.58 20.62 -9.88
CA GLU A 20 13.86 19.58 -8.88
C GLU A 20 13.14 19.85 -7.55
N LYS A 21 13.16 21.10 -7.06
CA LYS A 21 12.41 21.47 -5.84
C LYS A 21 10.90 21.23 -5.98
N ASN A 22 10.33 21.42 -7.17
CA ASN A 22 8.91 21.17 -7.43
C ASN A 22 8.57 19.70 -7.70
N ALA A 23 9.54 18.88 -8.13
CA ALA A 23 9.33 17.45 -8.38
C ALA A 23 9.03 16.68 -7.07
N TYR A 24 9.69 17.05 -5.97
CA TYR A 24 9.55 16.37 -4.68
C TYR A 24 8.42 16.89 -3.79
N LYS A 25 7.34 17.41 -4.36
CA LYS A 25 6.15 17.77 -3.58
C LYS A 25 5.32 16.53 -3.27
N HIS A 26 5.07 16.25 -1.99
CA HIS A 26 4.17 15.17 -1.59
C HIS A 26 2.75 15.39 -2.13
N ASP A 27 2.17 14.35 -2.72
CA ASP A 27 0.73 14.29 -2.96
C ASP A 27 0.02 14.00 -1.64
N LEU A 28 -0.56 15.06 -1.05
CA LEU A 28 -1.19 15.01 0.27
C LEU A 28 -2.35 14.00 0.31
N THR A 29 -3.19 13.99 -0.73
CA THR A 29 -4.37 13.12 -0.81
C THR A 29 -3.98 11.65 -0.73
N LYS A 30 -2.95 11.24 -1.48
CA LYS A 30 -2.46 9.85 -1.46
C LYS A 30 -1.84 9.49 -0.12
N THR A 31 -1.05 10.40 0.44
CA THR A 31 -0.38 10.19 1.73
C THR A 31 -1.42 10.01 2.85
N VAL A 32 -2.42 10.89 2.89
CA VAL A 32 -3.53 10.82 3.85
C VAL A 32 -4.33 9.53 3.67
N ALA A 33 -4.61 9.10 2.44
CA ALA A 33 -5.34 7.85 2.20
C ALA A 33 -4.60 6.61 2.74
N ILE A 34 -3.27 6.53 2.56
CA ILE A 34 -2.46 5.42 3.08
C ILE A 34 -2.45 5.44 4.62
N LEU A 35 -2.22 6.62 5.22
CA LEU A 35 -2.21 6.76 6.68
C LEU A 35 -3.58 6.43 7.29
N PHE A 36 -4.66 6.89 6.65
CA PHE A 36 -6.03 6.62 7.10
C PHE A 36 -6.38 5.14 7.00
N ALA A 37 -5.95 4.44 5.95
CA ALA A 37 -6.11 2.99 5.83
C ALA A 37 -5.36 2.23 6.93
N PHE A 38 -4.13 2.64 7.24
CA PHE A 38 -3.35 2.03 8.31
C PHE A 38 -3.98 2.25 9.69
N LEU A 39 -4.39 3.48 10.00
CA LEU A 39 -5.09 3.78 11.26
C LEU A 39 -6.41 3.01 11.38
N SER A 40 -7.18 2.91 10.30
CA SER A 40 -8.43 2.13 10.27
C SER A 40 -8.17 0.65 10.52
N TYR A 41 -7.09 0.10 9.96
CA TYR A 41 -6.64 -1.27 10.25
C TYR A 41 -6.29 -1.44 11.73
N LEU A 42 -5.49 -0.55 12.32
CA LEU A 42 -5.09 -0.64 13.73
C LEU A 42 -6.31 -0.61 14.66
N ILE A 43 -7.28 0.28 14.40
CA ILE A 43 -8.53 0.36 15.15
C ILE A 43 -9.29 -0.97 15.04
N SER A 44 -9.47 -1.47 13.82
CA SER A 44 -10.22 -2.70 13.55
C SER A 44 -9.56 -3.93 14.18
N PHE A 45 -8.23 -4.07 14.03
CA PHE A 45 -7.43 -5.13 14.62
C PHE A 45 -7.53 -5.12 16.15
N THR A 46 -7.41 -3.94 16.76
CA THR A 46 -7.49 -3.77 18.21
C THR A 46 -8.88 -4.12 18.73
N PHE A 47 -9.94 -3.68 18.04
CA PHE A 47 -11.33 -4.00 18.41
C PHE A 47 -11.62 -5.50 18.38
N ILE A 48 -11.16 -6.19 17.33
CA ILE A 48 -11.30 -7.65 17.22
C ILE A 48 -10.48 -8.35 18.30
N GLY A 49 -9.24 -7.92 18.50
CA GLY A 49 -8.37 -8.46 19.56
C GLY A 49 -9.07 -8.37 20.92
N PHE A 50 -9.59 -7.20 21.29
CA PHE A 50 -10.35 -7.07 22.53
C PHE A 50 -11.60 -7.94 22.56
N ASN A 51 -12.36 -8.04 21.46
CA ASN A 51 -13.54 -8.91 21.42
C ASN A 51 -13.22 -10.40 21.61
N ILE A 52 -12.06 -10.85 21.13
CA ILE A 52 -11.61 -12.24 21.26
C ILE A 52 -11.05 -12.52 22.66
N TYR A 53 -10.18 -11.64 23.17
CA TYR A 53 -9.40 -11.91 24.39
C TYR A 53 -10.04 -11.36 25.67
N ASP A 54 -10.75 -10.24 25.60
CA ASP A 54 -11.38 -9.61 26.76
C ASP A 54 -12.87 -9.91 26.85
N LYS A 55 -13.18 -11.08 27.42
CA LYS A 55 -14.55 -11.53 27.66
C LYS A 55 -15.31 -10.69 28.68
N LYS A 56 -14.64 -9.83 29.47
CA LYS A 56 -15.30 -9.02 30.51
C LYS A 56 -15.80 -7.68 29.97
N SER A 57 -15.12 -7.13 28.97
CA SER A 57 -15.52 -5.85 28.34
C SER A 57 -16.65 -5.97 27.31
N PHE A 58 -16.99 -7.19 26.88
CA PHE A 58 -18.05 -7.45 25.92
C PHE A 58 -19.17 -8.28 26.55
N ASN A 59 -20.36 -7.66 26.70
CA ASN A 59 -21.54 -8.29 27.31
C ASN A 59 -22.03 -9.51 26.52
N ASN A 60 -21.78 -9.55 25.22
CA ASN A 60 -22.07 -10.69 24.36
C ASN A 60 -20.83 -10.97 23.51
N SER A 61 -19.92 -11.78 24.03
CA SER A 61 -18.77 -12.23 23.22
C SER A 61 -19.26 -12.96 21.97
N LEU A 62 -18.51 -12.88 20.86
CA LEU A 62 -18.85 -13.58 19.62
C LEU A 62 -19.05 -15.09 19.84
N ALA A 63 -18.31 -15.67 20.80
CA ALA A 63 -18.43 -17.06 21.21
C ALA A 63 -19.78 -17.37 21.89
N GLU A 64 -20.32 -16.44 22.68
CA GLU A 64 -21.62 -16.59 23.32
C GLU A 64 -22.77 -16.44 22.33
N PHE A 65 -22.65 -15.50 21.38
CA PHE A 65 -23.57 -15.39 20.25
C PHE A 65 -23.68 -16.71 19.48
N HIS A 66 -22.55 -17.30 19.09
CA HIS A 66 -22.55 -18.56 18.35
C HIS A 66 -23.16 -19.72 19.12
N ARG A 67 -22.91 -19.81 20.44
CA ARG A 67 -23.56 -20.81 21.30
C ARG A 67 -25.08 -20.68 21.30
N LYS A 68 -25.63 -19.46 21.23
CA LYS A 68 -27.08 -19.21 21.24
C LYS A 68 -27.72 -19.47 19.88
N THR A 69 -27.05 -19.17 18.77
CA THR A 69 -27.70 -19.13 17.44
C THR A 69 -27.44 -20.38 16.59
N LEU A 70 -26.31 -21.07 16.75
CA LEU A 70 -25.92 -22.20 15.89
C LEU A 70 -25.38 -23.39 16.73
N PRO A 71 -26.26 -24.18 17.36
CA PRO A 71 -25.84 -25.32 18.20
C PRO A 71 -25.14 -26.45 17.42
N LEU A 72 -25.34 -26.53 16.09
CA LEU A 72 -24.67 -27.50 15.21
C LEU A 72 -23.33 -27.03 14.64
N ALA A 73 -22.95 -25.76 14.84
CA ALA A 73 -21.65 -25.29 14.36
C ALA A 73 -20.55 -25.82 15.30
N PRO A 74 -19.49 -26.47 14.77
CA PRO A 74 -18.40 -26.99 15.60
C PRO A 74 -17.82 -25.86 16.45
N GLN A 75 -17.56 -26.14 17.73
CA GLN A 75 -17.13 -25.17 18.74
C GLN A 75 -16.16 -24.15 18.15
N LEU A 76 -16.66 -22.93 17.97
CA LEU A 76 -16.10 -21.88 17.12
C LEU A 76 -14.82 -21.22 17.67
N ASN A 77 -14.10 -21.90 18.57
CA ASN A 77 -12.88 -21.41 19.21
C ASN A 77 -11.78 -21.08 18.19
N TRP A 78 -11.90 -21.58 16.96
CA TRP A 78 -10.96 -21.35 15.86
C TRP A 78 -11.24 -20.06 15.05
N ILE A 79 -12.42 -19.45 15.17
CA ILE A 79 -12.76 -18.23 14.40
C ILE A 79 -11.92 -17.04 14.84
N GLY A 80 -11.70 -16.87 16.14
CA GLY A 80 -10.82 -15.81 16.66
C GLY A 80 -9.41 -15.89 16.06
N PRO A 81 -8.70 -17.03 16.20
CA PRO A 81 -7.41 -17.26 15.56
C PRO A 81 -7.41 -17.05 14.04
N LEU A 82 -8.46 -17.46 13.33
CA LEU A 82 -8.57 -17.25 11.88
C LEU A 82 -8.55 -15.76 11.53
N TRP A 83 -9.31 -14.94 12.27
CA TRP A 83 -9.25 -13.48 12.09
C TRP A 83 -7.86 -12.91 12.34
N MET A 84 -7.15 -13.39 13.38
CA MET A 84 -5.78 -12.95 13.65
C MET A 84 -4.82 -13.28 12.49
N ILE A 85 -4.98 -14.44 11.85
CA ILE A 85 -4.21 -14.81 10.66
C ILE A 85 -4.53 -13.88 9.48
N VAL A 86 -5.81 -13.59 9.23
CA VAL A 86 -6.24 -12.69 8.15
C VAL A 86 -5.66 -11.29 8.34
N TYR A 87 -5.76 -10.72 9.54
CA TYR A 87 -5.17 -9.42 9.85
C TYR A 87 -3.63 -9.45 9.78
N GLY A 88 -3.02 -10.52 10.30
CA GLY A 88 -1.58 -10.75 10.20
C GLY A 88 -1.07 -10.76 8.76
N ALA A 89 -1.83 -11.33 7.83
CA ALA A 89 -1.50 -11.33 6.40
C ALA A 89 -1.63 -9.94 5.74
N GLN A 90 -2.48 -9.06 6.27
CA GLN A 90 -2.66 -7.69 5.76
C GLN A 90 -1.57 -6.72 6.23
N LEU A 91 -0.98 -6.97 7.40
CA LEU A 91 0.01 -6.08 8.02
C LEU A 91 1.24 -5.80 7.14
N PRO A 92 1.92 -6.79 6.51
CA PRO A 92 3.07 -6.53 5.65
C PRO A 92 2.73 -5.61 4.48
N TRP A 93 1.54 -5.76 3.91
CA TRP A 93 1.07 -4.93 2.79
C TRP A 93 0.87 -3.46 3.21
N LEU A 94 0.30 -3.22 4.39
CA LEU A 94 0.14 -1.87 4.92
C LEU A 94 1.46 -1.22 5.33
N LEU A 95 2.36 -2.00 5.97
CA LEU A 95 3.69 -1.52 6.32
C LEU A 95 4.47 -1.14 5.05
N TYR A 96 4.38 -1.95 4.00
CA TYR A 96 4.95 -1.61 2.71
C TYR A 96 4.41 -0.27 2.19
N GLY A 97 3.07 -0.08 2.24
CA GLY A 97 2.43 1.20 1.91
C GLY A 97 3.02 2.39 2.67
N ILE A 98 3.19 2.29 4.00
CA ILE A 98 3.79 3.36 4.80
C ILE A 98 5.24 3.63 4.41
N THR A 99 6.06 2.58 4.28
CA THR A 99 7.48 2.75 3.93
C THR A 99 7.66 3.43 2.57
N THR A 100 6.72 3.28 1.64
CA THR A 100 6.78 3.93 0.33
C THR A 100 6.59 5.45 0.39
N ILE A 101 5.96 5.98 1.43
CA ILE A 101 5.83 7.43 1.67
C ILE A 101 7.21 8.04 1.94
N CYS A 102 8.05 7.33 2.69
CA CYS A 102 9.38 7.80 3.09
C CYS A 102 10.46 7.54 2.05
N ARG A 103 10.21 6.66 1.06
CA ARG A 103 11.21 6.24 0.08
C ARG A 103 11.21 7.12 -1.16
N LYS A 104 12.36 7.75 -1.43
CA LYS A 104 12.64 8.53 -2.63
C LYS A 104 13.38 7.69 -3.67
N THR A 105 13.15 7.99 -4.94
CA THR A 105 13.93 7.52 -6.09
C THR A 105 14.49 8.73 -6.83
N ASP A 106 15.37 8.51 -7.81
CA ASP A 106 15.97 9.58 -8.62
C ASP A 106 14.94 10.43 -9.39
N ASN A 107 13.75 9.88 -9.62
CA ASN A 107 12.68 10.52 -10.40
C ASN A 107 11.56 11.13 -9.53
N ASP A 108 11.12 10.42 -8.48
CA ASP A 108 10.09 10.89 -7.54
C ASP A 108 10.01 9.99 -6.28
N TYR A 109 9.04 10.22 -5.40
CA TYR A 109 8.71 9.27 -4.33
C TYR A 109 8.13 7.96 -4.88
N LEU A 110 8.50 6.84 -4.25
CA LEU A 110 8.12 5.50 -4.70
C LEU A 110 6.59 5.31 -4.70
N TYR A 111 5.86 5.96 -3.81
CA TYR A 111 4.39 5.88 -3.77
C TYR A 111 3.70 6.59 -4.95
N LYS A 112 4.40 7.47 -5.68
CA LYS A 112 3.84 8.17 -6.85
C LYS A 112 4.11 7.44 -8.16
N TYR A 113 5.32 6.91 -8.34
CA TYR A 113 5.68 6.14 -9.52
C TYR A 113 6.83 5.16 -9.22
N PRO A 114 6.67 3.86 -9.55
CA PRO A 114 5.43 3.21 -9.97
C PRO A 114 4.53 2.96 -8.74
N ARG A 115 3.21 3.20 -8.85
CA ARG A 115 2.32 3.25 -7.67
C ARG A 115 2.14 1.87 -7.04
N PRO A 116 2.59 1.63 -5.79
CA PRO A 116 2.47 0.33 -5.15
C PRO A 116 1.04 0.05 -4.67
N ILE A 117 0.29 1.08 -4.25
CA ILE A 117 -1.07 0.95 -3.75
C ILE A 117 -1.95 1.99 -4.45
N HIS A 118 -3.05 1.53 -5.04
CA HIS A 118 -4.00 2.42 -5.70
C HIS A 118 -4.90 3.10 -4.65
N PRO A 119 -5.21 4.42 -4.76
CA PRO A 119 -6.06 5.10 -3.77
C PRO A 119 -7.43 4.46 -3.56
N ILE A 120 -8.04 3.93 -4.64
CA ILE A 120 -9.31 3.19 -4.57
C ILE A 120 -9.17 1.94 -3.69
N GLN A 121 -8.03 1.24 -3.77
CA GLN A 121 -7.74 0.07 -2.94
C GLN A 121 -7.61 0.46 -1.47
N SER A 122 -6.95 1.58 -1.16
CA SER A 122 -6.91 2.12 0.21
C SER A 122 -8.30 2.47 0.75
N LEU A 123 -9.15 3.09 -0.07
CA LEU A 123 -10.52 3.46 0.33
C LEU A 123 -11.41 2.25 0.58
N THR A 124 -11.38 1.26 -0.32
CA THR A 124 -12.22 0.06 -0.19
C THR A 124 -11.74 -0.85 0.94
N PHE A 125 -10.43 -0.95 1.14
CA PHE A 125 -9.86 -1.59 2.32
C PHE A 125 -10.27 -0.88 3.62
N THR A 126 -10.26 0.45 3.63
CA THR A 126 -10.71 1.23 4.79
C THR A 126 -12.19 0.98 5.09
N ALA A 127 -13.04 1.01 4.06
CA ALA A 127 -14.46 0.70 4.20
C ALA A 127 -14.69 -0.71 4.76
N ALA A 128 -13.91 -1.70 4.30
CA ALA A 128 -13.95 -3.06 4.84
C ALA A 128 -13.58 -3.10 6.34
N CYS A 129 -12.50 -2.40 6.75
CA CYS A 129 -12.09 -2.30 8.14
C CYS A 129 -13.21 -1.71 9.02
N TRP A 130 -13.83 -0.62 8.57
CA TRP A 130 -14.94 0.01 9.30
C TRP A 130 -16.19 -0.87 9.37
N CYS A 131 -16.55 -1.54 8.28
CA CYS A 131 -17.66 -2.51 8.28
C CYS A 131 -17.40 -3.62 9.31
N ASN A 132 -16.16 -4.11 9.40
CA ASN A 132 -15.82 -5.15 10.36
C ASN A 132 -15.83 -4.65 11.82
N THR A 133 -15.32 -3.43 12.07
CA THR A 133 -15.42 -2.80 13.40
C THR A 133 -16.88 -2.60 13.82
N LEU A 134 -17.73 -2.13 12.90
CA LEU A 134 -19.16 -1.95 13.13
C LEU A 134 -19.87 -3.28 13.34
N PHE A 135 -19.51 -4.33 12.61
CA PHE A 135 -20.01 -5.68 12.85
C PHE A 135 -19.75 -6.13 14.30
N VAL A 136 -18.51 -6.04 14.78
CA VAL A 136 -18.17 -6.40 16.17
C VAL A 136 -18.95 -5.56 17.18
N PHE A 137 -19.06 -4.25 16.94
CA PHE A 137 -19.83 -3.34 17.78
C PHE A 137 -21.32 -3.70 17.83
N LEU A 138 -21.93 -4.03 16.70
CA LEU A 138 -23.36 -4.36 16.60
C LEU A 138 -23.68 -5.72 17.23
N ILE A 139 -22.77 -6.70 17.11
CA ILE A 139 -22.89 -7.98 17.82
C ILE A 139 -22.89 -7.76 19.33
N ASN A 140 -22.01 -6.89 19.85
CA ASN A 140 -22.01 -6.57 21.28
C ASN A 140 -23.34 -5.95 21.76
N ASN A 141 -23.99 -5.17 20.90
CA ASN A 141 -25.29 -4.53 21.15
C ASN A 141 -26.50 -5.38 20.74
N ASN A 142 -26.33 -6.69 20.51
CA ASN A 142 -27.40 -7.61 20.11
C ASN A 142 -28.19 -7.19 18.85
N SER A 143 -27.61 -6.34 18.00
CA SER A 143 -28.26 -5.81 16.79
C SER A 143 -27.95 -6.68 15.57
N LEU A 144 -28.39 -7.95 15.61
CA LEU A 144 -28.02 -8.97 14.63
C LEU A 144 -28.37 -8.63 13.16
N PRO A 145 -29.56 -8.10 12.83
CA PRO A 145 -29.90 -7.81 11.44
C PRO A 145 -28.94 -6.79 10.82
N LEU A 146 -28.60 -5.73 11.56
CA LEU A 146 -27.63 -4.74 11.11
C LEU A 146 -26.22 -5.34 11.00
N ALA A 147 -25.82 -6.16 11.97
CA ALA A 147 -24.53 -6.83 11.93
C ALA A 147 -24.34 -7.64 10.63
N LEU A 148 -25.36 -8.41 10.23
CA LEU A 148 -25.34 -9.17 8.98
C LEU A 148 -25.20 -8.28 7.74
N VAL A 149 -25.89 -7.13 7.71
CA VAL A 149 -25.75 -6.16 6.61
C VAL A 149 -24.30 -5.66 6.51
N TYR A 150 -23.68 -5.30 7.63
CA TYR A 150 -22.28 -4.85 7.64
C TYR A 150 -21.29 -5.96 7.29
N THR A 151 -21.57 -7.22 7.63
CA THR A 151 -20.76 -8.37 7.17
C THR A 151 -20.81 -8.53 5.66
N VAL A 152 -22.00 -8.42 5.06
CA VAL A 152 -22.16 -8.50 3.59
C VAL A 152 -21.45 -7.32 2.91
N LEU A 153 -21.67 -6.09 3.40
CA LEU A 153 -21.00 -4.90 2.87
C LEU A 153 -19.47 -4.99 3.00
N GLY A 154 -18.97 -5.44 4.15
CA GLY A 154 -17.54 -5.66 4.38
C GLY A 154 -16.96 -6.69 3.41
N THR A 155 -17.66 -7.80 3.19
CA THR A 155 -17.25 -8.84 2.24
C THR A 155 -17.18 -8.28 0.81
N MET A 156 -18.20 -7.53 0.39
CA MET A 156 -18.22 -6.87 -0.92
C MET A 156 -17.07 -5.86 -1.07
N ALA A 157 -16.78 -5.09 -0.03
CA ALA A 157 -15.67 -4.13 -0.03
C ALA A 157 -14.31 -4.82 -0.17
N VAL A 158 -14.09 -5.96 0.52
CA VAL A 158 -12.88 -6.78 0.38
C VAL A 158 -12.77 -7.38 -1.03
N LEU A 159 -13.87 -7.91 -1.59
CA LEU A 159 -13.87 -8.44 -2.96
C LEU A 159 -13.51 -7.36 -3.98
N PHE A 160 -14.09 -6.17 -3.84
CA PHE A 160 -13.78 -5.05 -4.72
C PHE A 160 -12.32 -4.57 -4.54
N CYS A 161 -11.81 -4.57 -3.31
CA CYS A 161 -10.40 -4.32 -3.03
C CYS A 161 -9.51 -5.36 -3.74
N LEU A 162 -9.84 -6.64 -3.69
CA LEU A 162 -9.08 -7.71 -4.34
C LEU A 162 -9.08 -7.55 -5.87
N VAL A 163 -10.26 -7.34 -6.47
CA VAL A 163 -10.37 -7.16 -7.93
C VAL A 163 -9.57 -5.95 -8.40
N THR A 164 -9.68 -4.81 -7.71
CA THR A 164 -8.89 -3.62 -8.05
C THR A 164 -7.39 -3.84 -7.86
N SER A 165 -6.99 -4.62 -6.85
CA SER A 165 -5.59 -5.01 -6.64
C SER A 165 -5.03 -5.82 -7.81
N VAL A 166 -5.79 -6.81 -8.29
CA VAL A 166 -5.38 -7.68 -9.41
C VAL A 166 -5.25 -6.88 -10.70
N ILE A 167 -6.25 -6.04 -11.02
CA ILE A 167 -6.21 -5.18 -12.20
C ILE A 167 -5.00 -4.23 -12.14
N HIS A 168 -4.75 -3.64 -10.97
CA HIS A 168 -3.61 -2.73 -10.77
C HIS A 168 -2.28 -3.46 -10.92
N LEU A 169 -2.14 -4.66 -10.35
CA LEU A 169 -0.95 -5.48 -10.48
C LEU A 169 -0.67 -5.86 -11.94
N HIS A 170 -1.71 -6.24 -12.69
CA HIS A 170 -1.59 -6.57 -14.12
C HIS A 170 -1.13 -5.37 -14.96
N ASN A 171 -1.68 -4.19 -14.69
CA ASN A 171 -1.26 -2.96 -15.37
C ASN A 171 0.19 -2.59 -15.01
N TYR A 172 0.56 -2.76 -13.74
CA TYR A 172 1.91 -2.50 -13.25
C TYR A 172 2.95 -3.41 -13.91
N GLU A 173 2.64 -4.71 -14.07
CA GLU A 173 3.51 -5.66 -14.78
C GLU A 173 3.71 -5.28 -16.25
N ARG A 174 2.65 -4.81 -16.93
CA ARG A 174 2.72 -4.31 -18.31
C ARG A 174 3.61 -3.07 -18.44
N GLU A 175 3.51 -2.13 -17.50
CA GLU A 175 4.37 -0.94 -17.46
C GLU A 175 5.84 -1.31 -17.26
N LEU A 176 6.13 -2.18 -16.29
CA LEU A 176 7.50 -2.67 -16.04
C LEU A 176 8.09 -3.40 -17.26
N SER A 177 7.29 -4.24 -17.91
CA SER A 177 7.71 -4.97 -19.11
C SER A 177 8.06 -4.01 -20.25
N THR A 178 7.28 -2.94 -20.41
CA THR A 178 7.54 -1.91 -21.42
C THR A 178 8.83 -1.14 -21.10
N CYS A 179 9.03 -0.72 -19.84
CA CYS A 179 10.25 -0.04 -19.42
C CYS A 179 11.52 -0.90 -19.59
N ASN A 180 11.46 -2.20 -19.26
CA ASN A 180 12.58 -3.12 -19.45
C ASN A 180 12.94 -3.33 -20.93
N LEU A 181 11.94 -3.37 -21.82
CA LEU A 181 12.17 -3.43 -23.26
C LEU A 181 12.85 -2.16 -23.79
N TYR A 182 12.45 -0.98 -23.30
CA TYR A 182 13.12 0.27 -23.66
C TYR A 182 14.55 0.33 -23.11
N SER A 183 14.75 0.01 -21.82
CA SER A 183 16.08 -0.06 -21.20
C SER A 183 17.02 -1.00 -21.96
N GLY A 184 16.57 -2.23 -22.27
CA GLY A 184 17.37 -3.21 -22.99
C GLY A 184 17.75 -2.76 -24.41
N LYS A 185 16.89 -2.01 -25.10
CA LYS A 185 17.20 -1.43 -26.42
C LYS A 185 18.18 -0.28 -26.33
N THR A 186 18.05 0.62 -25.35
CA THR A 186 18.95 1.76 -25.15
C THR A 186 20.34 1.30 -24.72
N TRP A 187 20.46 0.28 -23.86
CA TRP A 187 21.74 -0.31 -23.49
C TRP A 187 22.44 -1.00 -24.68
N ARG A 188 21.69 -1.71 -25.54
CA ARG A 188 22.25 -2.28 -26.78
C ARG A 188 22.67 -1.22 -27.79
N SER A 189 21.97 -0.09 -27.90
CA SER A 189 22.38 0.97 -28.85
C SER A 189 23.63 1.71 -28.35
N LEU A 190 23.71 2.01 -27.05
CA LEU A 190 24.88 2.66 -26.44
C LEU A 190 26.14 1.78 -26.52
N THR A 191 26.03 0.48 -26.25
CA THR A 191 27.16 -0.45 -26.41
C THR A 191 27.59 -0.61 -27.86
N SER A 192 26.65 -0.61 -28.83
CA SER A 192 27.00 -0.68 -30.26
C SER A 192 27.69 0.60 -30.77
N THR A 193 27.40 1.76 -30.17
CA THR A 193 27.97 3.05 -30.58
C THR A 193 29.37 3.23 -29.99
N TYR A 194 29.59 2.85 -28.73
CA TYR A 194 30.92 2.88 -28.11
C TYR A 194 31.86 1.80 -28.66
N GLY A 195 31.35 0.63 -29.04
CA GLY A 195 32.16 -0.42 -29.68
C GLY A 195 32.64 -0.10 -31.11
N ARG A 196 32.08 0.95 -31.75
CA ARG A 196 32.46 1.34 -33.12
C ARG A 196 33.53 2.44 -33.14
N HIS A 197 33.73 3.17 -32.05
CA HIS A 197 34.78 4.19 -31.95
C HIS A 197 36.15 3.63 -31.54
N SER A 198 36.21 2.49 -30.83
CA SER A 198 37.48 1.88 -30.41
C SER A 198 38.19 1.03 -31.47
N ILE A 199 37.61 0.87 -32.68
CA ILE A 199 38.21 0.09 -33.78
C ILE A 199 38.91 0.99 -34.82
N LEU A 200 38.74 2.32 -34.75
CA LEU A 200 39.33 3.26 -35.72
C LEU A 200 40.61 3.96 -35.25
N GLU A 201 41.09 3.70 -34.03
CA GLU A 201 42.34 4.30 -33.49
C GLU A 201 43.55 3.35 -33.51
N GLY A 202 43.50 2.26 -34.30
CA GLY A 202 44.54 1.21 -34.27
C GLY A 202 44.93 0.66 -35.64
N LYS A 203 45.08 1.52 -36.65
CA LYS A 203 45.74 1.15 -37.92
C LYS A 203 46.69 2.27 -38.33
N ASP A 204 47.89 2.24 -37.74
CA ASP A 204 49.12 2.75 -38.35
C ASP A 204 49.93 1.57 -38.87
#